data_AF-A0A7J6E925-F1
#
_entry.id   AF-A0A7J6E925-F1
#
_cell.length_a   1.000
_cell.length_b   1.000
_cell.length_c   1.000
_cell.angle_alpha   90.00
_cell.angle_beta   90.00
_cell.angle_gamma   90.00
#
_symmetry.space_group_name_H-M   'P 1'
#
loop_
_entity.id
_entity.type
_entity.pdbx_description
1 polymer ?
#
loop_
_entity_poly.entity_id
_entity_poly.type
_entity_poly.pdbx_seq_one_letter_code
_entity_poly.pdbx_strand_id
1 'polypeptide(L)'
;MEEHTMFQIPDHQVAGHKASKGIIGPLIDNSGRFYKPLQSNNRGSKEESFYKKFSSNTEIPNHIRKFFPTYYGTQHIEASDGSGQHPHLVLEDIKIKPNEDRSCVTIKLIDFAHVVDGQGVIDHNFLGGLCSLIKFVSEILDN
;
A
#
# COMPACT_ATOMS: atom_id res chain seq x y z
N MET A 1 -13.63 -7.26 -26.12
CA MET A 1 -12.30 -6.76 -26.51
C MET A 1 -11.53 -6.71 -25.21
N GLU A 2 -10.68 -7.71 -24.94
CA GLU A 2 -9.90 -7.75 -23.70
C GLU A 2 -8.90 -6.60 -23.75
N GLU A 3 -9.08 -5.63 -22.87
CA GLU A 3 -8.10 -4.58 -22.65
C GLU A 3 -6.90 -5.26 -21.99
N HIS A 4 -5.83 -5.50 -22.75
CA HIS A 4 -4.60 -6.05 -22.19
C HIS A 4 -4.05 -5.04 -21.19
N THR A 5 -4.15 -5.35 -19.89
CA THR A 5 -3.58 -4.54 -18.81
C THR A 5 -2.07 -4.40 -19.05
N MET A 6 -1.62 -3.17 -19.31
CA MET A 6 -0.20 -2.87 -19.51
C MET A 6 0.46 -2.61 -18.16
N PHE A 7 1.33 -3.52 -17.73
CA PHE A 7 2.11 -3.36 -16.50
C PHE A 7 3.40 -2.56 -16.75
N GLN A 8 3.74 -1.70 -15.80
CA GLN A 8 4.96 -0.87 -15.84
C GLN A 8 5.66 -0.89 -14.48
N ILE A 9 6.97 -0.65 -14.47
CA ILE A 9 7.74 -0.46 -13.24
C ILE A 9 7.47 0.99 -12.75
N PRO A 10 7.11 1.21 -11.48
CA PRO A 10 6.86 2.55 -10.97
C PRO A 10 8.16 3.37 -10.86
N ASP A 11 8.16 4.59 -11.40
CA ASP A 11 9.32 5.51 -11.36
C ASP A 11 9.80 5.86 -9.94
N HIS A 12 8.89 5.81 -8.97
CA HIS A 12 9.12 6.19 -7.58
C HIS A 12 8.54 5.12 -6.69
N GLN A 13 9.31 4.74 -5.66
CA GLN A 13 8.93 3.74 -4.68
C GLN A 13 9.45 4.19 -3.32
N VAL A 14 8.56 4.18 -2.33
CA VAL A 14 8.83 4.71 -0.98
C VAL A 14 9.42 3.64 -0.05
N ALA A 15 9.11 2.36 -0.29
CA ALA A 15 9.58 1.25 0.54
C ALA A 15 9.70 -0.06 -0.27
N GLY A 16 10.52 -1.00 0.20
CA GLY A 16 10.77 -2.29 -0.46
C GLY A 16 11.80 -2.22 -1.60
N HIS A 17 12.02 -3.36 -2.26
CA HIS A 17 12.98 -3.46 -3.37
C HIS A 17 12.41 -2.89 -4.66
N LYS A 18 13.19 -2.04 -5.34
CA LYS A 18 12.90 -1.61 -6.71
C LYS A 18 13.11 -2.78 -7.67
N ALA A 19 12.17 -2.94 -8.61
CA ALA A 19 12.30 -3.95 -9.65
C ALA A 19 13.59 -3.71 -10.44
N SER A 20 14.43 -4.73 -10.53
CA SER A 20 15.68 -4.71 -11.29
C SER A 20 16.03 -6.13 -11.70
N LYS A 21 17.09 -6.32 -12.51
CA LYS A 21 17.42 -7.64 -13.07
C LYS A 21 17.65 -8.67 -11.95
N GLY A 22 16.74 -9.64 -11.84
CA GLY A 22 16.76 -10.69 -10.81
C GLY A 22 16.23 -10.28 -9.44
N ILE A 23 15.62 -9.10 -9.32
CA ILE A 23 14.95 -8.62 -8.10
C ILE A 23 13.51 -8.30 -8.45
N ILE A 24 12.59 -9.13 -7.95
CA ILE A 24 11.15 -8.89 -8.04
C ILE A 24 10.80 -7.62 -7.26
N GLY A 25 10.26 -6.63 -7.97
CA GLY A 25 9.70 -5.41 -7.39
C GLY A 25 8.26 -5.16 -7.85
N PRO A 26 7.64 -4.07 -7.39
CA PRO A 26 6.26 -3.77 -7.70
C PRO A 26 6.05 -3.37 -9.15
N LEU A 27 4.79 -3.49 -9.60
CA LEU A 27 4.30 -3.03 -10.90
C LEU A 27 3.12 -2.06 -10.70
N ILE A 28 2.80 -1.27 -11.71
CA ILE A 28 1.61 -0.43 -11.79
C ILE A 28 0.88 -0.64 -13.12
N ASP A 29 -0.39 -0.30 -13.19
CA ASP A 29 -1.18 -0.26 -14.43
C ASP A 29 -1.73 1.15 -14.74
N ASN A 30 -2.41 1.28 -15.87
CA ASN A 30 -3.07 2.51 -16.30
C ASN A 30 -4.41 2.79 -15.58
N SER A 31 -4.87 1.88 -14.74
CA SER A 31 -6.15 1.94 -14.01
C SER A 31 -5.98 2.38 -12.55
N GLY A 32 -4.79 2.88 -12.19
CA GLY A 32 -4.50 3.35 -10.84
C GLY A 32 -4.21 2.23 -9.85
N ARG A 33 -3.71 1.08 -10.31
CA ARG A 33 -3.40 -0.08 -9.45
C ARG A 33 -1.91 -0.24 -9.25
N PHE A 34 -1.56 -0.57 -8.01
CA PHE A 34 -0.22 -0.92 -7.57
C PHE A 34 -0.17 -2.38 -7.18
N TYR A 35 0.75 -3.12 -7.79
CA TYR A 35 0.93 -4.55 -7.64
C TYR A 35 2.18 -4.80 -6.82
N LYS A 36 2.01 -5.05 -5.52
CA LYS A 36 3.11 -5.37 -4.61
C LYS A 36 3.35 -6.88 -4.63
N PRO A 37 4.54 -7.38 -5.02
CA PRO A 37 4.81 -8.82 -4.98
C PRO A 37 4.68 -9.33 -3.54
N LEU A 38 3.93 -10.42 -3.35
CA LEU A 38 3.84 -11.05 -2.04
C LEU A 38 5.20 -11.61 -1.65
N GLN A 39 5.68 -11.17 -0.49
CA GLN A 39 6.96 -11.58 0.06
C GLN A 39 6.85 -12.95 0.75
N SER A 40 7.96 -13.69 0.76
CA SER A 40 8.10 -14.95 1.49
C SER A 40 8.08 -14.77 3.02
N ASN A 41 8.25 -15.86 3.78
CA ASN A 41 8.30 -15.85 5.25
C ASN A 41 7.07 -15.25 5.93
N ASN A 42 5.88 -15.51 5.38
CA ASN A 42 4.59 -14.99 5.86
C ASN A 42 4.44 -13.46 5.82
N ARG A 43 5.40 -12.72 5.27
CA ARG A 43 5.32 -11.25 5.18
C ARG A 43 4.19 -10.82 4.26
N GLY A 44 4.12 -11.42 3.06
CA GLY A 44 3.04 -11.17 2.11
C GLY A 44 1.68 -11.56 2.67
N SER A 45 1.56 -12.75 3.29
CA SER A 45 0.28 -13.22 3.83
C SER A 45 -0.20 -12.42 5.05
N LYS A 46 0.71 -11.89 5.87
CA LYS A 46 0.37 -10.96 6.95
C LYS A 46 -0.19 -9.64 6.42
N GLU A 47 0.46 -9.07 5.42
CA GLU A 47 0.00 -7.82 4.81
C GLU A 47 -1.34 -8.00 4.08
N GLU A 48 -1.51 -9.09 3.32
CA GLU A 48 -2.80 -9.44 2.72
C GLU A 48 -3.89 -9.59 3.79
N SER A 49 -3.61 -10.32 4.86
CA SER A 49 -4.56 -10.51 5.97
C SER A 49 -4.95 -9.19 6.63
N PHE A 50 -4.00 -8.27 6.78
CA PHE A 50 -4.25 -6.92 7.29
C PHE A 50 -5.22 -6.16 6.40
N TYR A 51 -4.91 -6.02 5.11
CA TYR A 51 -5.76 -5.27 4.17
C TYR A 51 -7.13 -5.92 3.98
N LYS A 52 -7.20 -7.26 3.95
CA LYS A 52 -8.46 -8.00 3.88
C LYS A 52 -9.35 -7.70 5.10
N LYS A 53 -8.82 -7.83 6.32
CA LYS A 53 -9.56 -7.50 7.56
C LYS A 53 -9.97 -6.02 7.60
N PHE A 54 -9.06 -5.12 7.27
CA PHE A 54 -9.28 -3.68 7.31
C PHE A 54 -10.37 -3.23 6.34
N SER A 55 -10.29 -3.67 5.08
CA SER A 55 -11.24 -3.27 4.03
C SER A 55 -12.66 -3.79 4.28
N SER A 56 -12.80 -5.01 4.82
CA SER A 56 -14.09 -5.62 5.13
C SER A 56 -14.73 -5.11 6.42
N ASN A 57 -13.99 -4.46 7.32
CA ASN A 57 -14.52 -4.01 8.60
C ASN A 57 -15.36 -2.73 8.46
N THR A 58 -16.68 -2.87 8.45
CA THR A 58 -17.65 -1.77 8.30
C THR A 58 -17.71 -0.80 9.48
N GLU A 59 -17.13 -1.14 10.63
CA GLU A 59 -17.08 -0.27 11.81
C GLU A 59 -16.03 0.83 11.67
N ILE A 60 -15.05 0.66 10.77
CA ILE A 60 -13.98 1.65 10.54
C ILE A 60 -14.55 2.84 9.75
N PRO A 61 -14.55 4.06 10.33
CA PRO A 61 -15.10 5.24 9.66
C PRO A 61 -14.36 5.62 8.37
N ASN A 62 -15.08 6.20 7.41
CA ASN A 62 -14.52 6.63 6.12
C ASN A 62 -13.37 7.65 6.26
N HIS A 63 -13.44 8.53 7.25
CA HIS A 63 -12.38 9.51 7.50
C HIS A 63 -11.08 8.88 8.03
N ILE A 64 -11.11 7.63 8.51
CA ILE A 64 -9.91 6.83 8.82
C ILE A 64 -9.47 6.05 7.58
N ARG A 65 -10.42 5.43 6.86
CA ARG A 65 -10.14 4.65 5.64
C ARG A 65 -9.34 5.41 4.59
N LYS A 66 -9.56 6.73 4.46
CA LYS A 66 -8.83 7.59 3.50
C LYS A 66 -7.31 7.57 3.66
N PHE A 67 -6.80 7.27 4.87
CA PHE A 67 -5.36 7.19 5.16
C PHE A 67 -4.74 5.86 4.74
N PHE A 68 -5.49 4.94 4.14
CA PHE A 68 -4.98 3.66 3.65
C PHE A 68 -5.22 3.58 2.13
N PRO A 69 -4.36 2.86 1.39
CA PRO A 69 -4.66 2.50 0.00
C PRO A 69 -5.91 1.62 -0.06
N THR A 70 -6.71 1.82 -1.10
CA THR A 70 -7.82 0.90 -1.40
C THR A 70 -7.26 -0.50 -1.71
N TYR A 71 -7.82 -1.53 -1.07
CA TYR A 71 -7.46 -2.93 -1.32
C TYR A 71 -8.36 -3.53 -2.38
N TYR A 72 -7.78 -4.18 -3.38
CA TYR A 72 -8.50 -4.77 -4.51
C TYR A 72 -8.38 -6.29 -4.61
N GLY A 73 -7.70 -6.94 -3.66
CA GLY A 73 -7.48 -8.38 -3.67
C GLY A 73 -6.04 -8.76 -3.95
N THR A 74 -5.87 -10.01 -4.34
CA THR A 74 -4.62 -10.58 -4.83
C THR A 74 -4.79 -11.06 -6.26
N GLN A 75 -3.73 -10.99 -7.05
CA GLN A 75 -3.69 -11.47 -8.43
C GLN A 75 -2.38 -12.17 -8.73
N HIS A 76 -2.41 -13.18 -9.59
CA HIS A 76 -1.20 -13.79 -10.14
C HIS A 76 -0.92 -13.10 -11.47
N ILE A 77 0.24 -12.45 -11.56
CA ILE A 77 0.71 -11.77 -12.76
C ILE A 77 2.16 -12.13 -13.02
N GLU A 78 2.64 -11.85 -14.22
CA GLU A 78 4.05 -12.05 -14.56
C GLU A 78 4.94 -11.17 -13.65
N ALA A 79 5.94 -11.78 -13.02
CA ALA A 79 6.87 -11.08 -12.14
C ALA A 79 7.71 -10.05 -12.92
N SER A 80 8.05 -8.94 -12.26
CA SER A 80 8.80 -7.84 -12.88
C SER A 80 10.24 -8.21 -13.29
N ASP A 81 10.76 -9.34 -12.81
CA ASP A 81 12.07 -9.87 -13.21
C ASP A 81 12.00 -10.94 -14.33
N GLY A 82 10.79 -11.29 -14.78
CA GLY A 82 10.55 -12.33 -15.79
C GLY A 82 10.71 -13.76 -15.27
N SER A 83 10.62 -13.98 -13.96
CA SER A 83 10.70 -15.32 -13.35
C SER A 83 9.42 -16.17 -13.51
N GLY A 84 8.39 -15.66 -14.18
CA GLY A 84 7.08 -16.31 -14.34
C GLY A 84 5.99 -15.69 -13.48
N GLN A 85 4.88 -16.43 -13.35
CA GLN A 85 3.72 -15.99 -12.57
C GLN A 85 4.05 -15.93 -11.08
N HIS A 86 3.79 -14.77 -10.47
CA HIS A 86 4.01 -14.52 -9.04
C HIS A 86 2.78 -13.84 -8.43
N PRO A 87 2.38 -14.19 -7.19
CA PRO A 87 1.24 -13.55 -6.54
C PRO A 87 1.57 -12.12 -6.08
N HIS A 88 0.66 -11.20 -6.34
CA HIS A 88 0.76 -9.78 -5.99
C HIS A 88 -0.46 -9.33 -5.18
N LEU A 89 -0.20 -8.51 -4.17
CA LEU A 89 -1.20 -7.71 -3.48
C LEU A 89 -1.57 -6.51 -4.36
N VAL A 90 -2.85 -6.32 -4.64
CA VAL A 90 -3.34 -5.23 -5.50
C VAL A 90 -3.90 -4.09 -4.64
N LEU A 91 -3.25 -2.95 -4.70
CA LEU A 91 -3.57 -1.74 -3.93
C LEU A 91 -3.83 -0.55 -4.87
N GLU A 92 -4.38 0.54 -4.34
CA GLU A 92 -4.43 1.86 -4.99
C GLU A 92 -3.00 2.37 -5.27
N ASP A 93 -2.73 2.77 -6.52
CA ASP A 93 -1.54 3.55 -6.84
C ASP A 93 -1.73 4.99 -6.33
N ILE A 94 -1.14 5.25 -5.17
CA ILE A 94 -1.21 6.53 -4.46
C ILE A 94 -0.56 7.71 -5.21
N LYS A 95 0.14 7.46 -6.33
CA LYS A 95 0.66 8.54 -7.20
C LYS A 95 -0.37 9.06 -8.18
N ILE A 96 -1.35 8.25 -8.57
CA ILE A 96 -2.33 8.65 -9.57
C ILE A 96 -3.45 9.41 -8.84
N LYS A 97 -3.40 10.74 -8.93
CA LYS A 97 -4.52 11.61 -8.61
C LYS A 97 -5.11 12.15 -9.91
N PRO A 98 -6.23 11.60 -10.42
CA PRO A 98 -6.96 12.25 -11.49
C PRO A 98 -7.60 13.52 -10.91
N ASN A 99 -7.15 14.70 -11.37
CA ASN A 99 -7.79 16.00 -11.15
C ASN A 99 -7.73 16.63 -9.74
N GLU A 100 -6.76 16.30 -8.89
CA GLU A 100 -6.54 17.09 -7.66
C GLU A 100 -5.47 18.15 -7.83
N ASP A 101 -5.73 19.32 -7.24
CA ASP A 101 -4.77 20.39 -7.08
C ASP A 101 -3.51 19.86 -6.40
N ARG A 102 -2.36 20.05 -7.06
CA ARG A 102 -1.03 19.59 -6.61
C ARG A 102 -0.54 20.32 -5.35
N SER A 103 -1.36 21.21 -4.78
CA SER A 103 -1.08 22.01 -3.59
C SER A 103 -1.29 21.27 -2.27
N CYS A 104 -1.97 20.09 -2.25
CA CYS A 104 -2.25 19.37 -1.01
C CYS A 104 -1.32 18.17 -0.76
N VAL A 105 -0.79 18.07 0.46
CA VAL A 105 -0.07 16.87 0.92
C VAL A 105 -1.09 15.81 1.32
N THR A 106 -0.89 14.56 0.88
CA THR A 106 -1.70 13.41 1.30
C THR A 106 -0.86 12.43 2.07
N ILE A 107 -1.39 11.93 3.18
CA ILE A 107 -0.75 10.95 4.03
C ILE A 107 -1.44 9.60 3.82
N LYS A 108 -0.64 8.57 3.54
CA LYS A 108 -1.09 7.17 3.41
C LYS A 108 -0.20 6.28 4.29
N LEU A 109 -0.82 5.42 5.08
CA LEU A 109 -0.16 4.36 5.84
C LEU A 109 -0.04 3.12 4.95
N ILE A 110 1.17 2.58 4.85
CA ILE A 110 1.52 1.48 3.95
C ILE A 110 2.49 0.52 4.65
N ASP A 111 2.78 -0.61 3.97
CA ASP A 111 3.77 -1.60 4.37
C ASP A 111 3.47 -2.34 5.69
N PHE A 112 2.38 -3.10 5.69
CA PHE A 112 1.94 -3.87 6.87
C PHE A 112 2.52 -5.29 6.93
N ALA A 113 3.63 -5.55 6.26
CA ALA A 113 4.30 -6.86 6.24
C ALA A 113 4.80 -7.32 7.62
N HIS A 114 5.05 -6.37 8.52
CA HIS A 114 5.54 -6.60 9.88
C HIS A 114 4.46 -6.43 10.96
N VAL A 115 3.18 -6.33 10.59
CA VAL A 115 2.10 -6.20 11.56
C VAL A 115 1.93 -7.46 12.40
N VAL A 116 1.54 -7.27 13.66
CA VAL A 116 1.23 -8.33 14.62
C VAL A 116 -0.18 -8.09 15.15
N ASP A 117 -0.94 -9.16 15.37
CA ASP A 117 -2.28 -9.06 15.94
C ASP A 117 -2.18 -8.59 17.40
N GLY A 118 -2.86 -7.50 17.74
CA GLY A 118 -2.86 -6.93 19.08
C GLY A 118 -3.74 -7.71 20.07
N GLN A 119 -4.51 -8.69 19.62
CA GLN A 119 -5.41 -9.50 20.45
C GLN A 119 -6.35 -8.66 21.34
N GLY A 120 -6.84 -7.54 20.78
CA GLY A 120 -7.69 -6.59 21.50
C GLY A 120 -6.94 -5.57 22.35
N VAL A 121 -5.61 -5.66 22.45
CA VAL A 121 -4.76 -4.66 23.12
C VAL A 121 -4.36 -3.57 22.14
N ILE A 122 -4.49 -2.32 22.58
CA ILE A 122 -4.07 -1.15 21.81
C ILE A 122 -2.54 -1.06 21.79
N ASP A 123 -1.96 -0.92 20.61
CA ASP A 123 -0.54 -0.61 20.44
C ASP A 123 -0.28 0.87 20.78
N HIS A 124 0.17 1.10 22.02
CA HIS A 124 0.46 2.44 22.53
C HIS A 124 1.71 3.05 21.88
N ASN A 125 2.63 2.24 21.35
CA ASN A 125 3.82 2.74 20.66
C ASN A 125 3.44 3.29 19.27
N PHE A 126 2.62 2.54 18.54
CA PHE A 126 2.07 3.00 17.26
C PHE A 126 1.24 4.27 17.44
N LEU A 127 0.34 4.28 18.44
CA LEU A 127 -0.50 5.45 18.74
C LEU A 127 0.35 6.67 19.14
N GLY A 128 1.35 6.48 20.01
CA GLY A 128 2.27 7.54 20.42
C GLY A 128 3.07 8.11 19.25
N GLY A 129 3.56 7.25 18.35
CA GLY A 129 4.21 7.67 17.11
C GLY A 129 3.29 8.50 16.21
N LEU A 130 2.05 8.06 16.03
CA LEU A 130 1.06 8.79 15.23
C LEU A 130 0.72 10.16 15.83
N CYS A 131 0.51 10.23 17.15
CA CYS A 131 0.31 11.50 17.85
C CYS A 131 1.49 12.45 17.68
N SER A 132 2.72 11.92 17.71
CA SER A 132 3.93 12.72 17.52
C SER A 132 4.04 13.27 16.10
N LEU A 133 3.69 12.44 15.10
CA LEU A 133 3.64 12.88 13.70
C LEU A 133 2.58 13.96 13.48
N ILE A 134 1.38 13.79 14.03
CA ILE A 134 0.30 14.78 13.95
C ILE A 134 0.77 16.11 14.55
N LYS A 135 1.35 16.08 15.75
CA LYS A 135 1.88 17.27 16.41
C LYS A 135 2.93 17.98 15.55
N PHE A 136 3.90 17.23 15.01
CA PHE A 136 4.93 17.80 14.14
C PHE A 136 4.36 18.49 12.90
N VAL A 137 3.38 17.87 12.22
CA VAL A 137 2.75 18.47 11.04
C VAL A 137 1.92 19.71 11.42
N SER A 138 1.17 19.67 12.53
CA SER A 138 0.44 20.84 13.04
C SER A 138 1.38 22.02 13.31
N GLU A 139 2.51 21.77 13.97
CA GLU A 139 3.51 22.81 14.25
C GLU A 139 4.08 23.44 12.97
N ILE A 140 4.22 22.70 11.87
CA ILE A 140 4.66 23.26 10.58
C ILE A 140 3.57 24.16 9.96
N LEU A 141 2.30 23.75 10.05
CA LEU A 141 1.18 24.45 9.42
C LEU A 141 0.74 25.71 10.18
N ASP A 142 0.98 25.74 11.49
CA ASP A 142 0.69 26.88 12.36
C ASP A 142 1.78 27.99 12.30
N ASN A 143 2.87 27.76 11.56
CA ASN A 143 3.94 28.73 11.29
C ASN A 143 3.80 29.37 9.89
#